data_AF-A0A950RMY3-F1
#
_entry.id   AF-A0A950RMY3-F1
#
_cell.length_a   1.000
_cell.length_b   1.000
_cell.length_c   1.000
_cell.angle_alpha   90.00
_cell.angle_beta   90.00
_cell.angle_gamma   90.00
#
_symmetry.space_group_name_H-M   'P 1'
#
loop_
_entity.id
_entity.type
_entity.pdbx_description
1 polymer ?
#
loop_
_entity_poly.entity_id
_entity_poly.type
_entity_poly.pdbx_seq_one_letter_code
_entity_poly.pdbx_strand_id
1 'polypeptide(L)'
;MVRSYPPKRGAICGVFFDINSLEIPPTPGAIPKKFFDFIVSKLNNAEDVNEPLRQALENHLRRRGDIEVLARGLRPDISLEDALEGLLKRLEQASGGVISRLALFIDEFDRFVEPLLAGRREEIIRLHGSLRQIIQRSNCLSLVMAGSGLQRLFTDDYLHPFYGSVDELSLQPFDWETARGREAAERTFLPANLRPRLCPEGRFPEVAQQAYDLSGGHPYFLSMLGYAAGRAWRGHPLTPEMLNRVADLMIQNRIATGTMDINRRKFYMFIFESLKRLSPREQAVARVMLASIARLTSTQRQRWNKWELFQEQFIEDPEIRRLTTEKDRLDALKYLEQEQVLELDKGRSKVRIRIPLTAAAIREDAREIHDEAIRQIKTQAEG
;
A
#
# COMPACT_ATOMS: atom_id res chain seq x y z
N MET A 1 -16.55 1.02 5.14
CA MET A 1 -16.43 0.39 3.81
C MET A 1 -17.71 0.75 3.05
N VAL A 2 -17.61 1.48 1.93
CA VAL A 2 -18.78 1.69 1.07
C VAL A 2 -19.16 0.32 0.54
N ARG A 3 -20.30 -0.21 0.99
CA ARG A 3 -20.68 -1.61 0.74
C ARG A 3 -21.25 -1.83 -0.66
N SER A 4 -21.68 -0.78 -1.36
CA SER A 4 -22.12 -0.86 -2.75
C SER A 4 -22.34 0.52 -3.36
N TYR A 5 -22.13 0.61 -4.68
CA TYR A 5 -22.70 1.64 -5.55
C TYR A 5 -23.71 0.93 -6.47
N PRO A 6 -24.95 0.70 -6.00
CA PRO A 6 -25.89 -0.17 -6.70
C PRO A 6 -26.34 0.45 -8.03
N PRO A 7 -26.70 -0.38 -9.03
CA PRO A 7 -27.25 0.11 -10.29
C PRO A 7 -28.50 0.96 -10.06
N LYS A 8 -28.51 2.15 -10.65
CA LYS A 8 -29.67 3.04 -10.67
C LYS A 8 -29.58 3.89 -11.92
N ARG A 9 -30.71 4.07 -12.60
CA ARG A 9 -30.78 4.85 -13.85
C ARG A 9 -30.15 6.23 -13.68
N GLY A 10 -29.17 6.55 -14.52
CA GLY A 10 -28.44 7.82 -14.50
C GLY A 10 -27.39 7.96 -13.38
N ALA A 11 -27.29 7.01 -12.45
CA ALA A 11 -26.27 6.98 -11.41
C ALA A 11 -25.04 6.17 -11.84
N ILE A 12 -23.95 6.33 -11.10
CA ILE A 12 -22.74 5.52 -11.27
C ILE A 12 -22.94 4.18 -10.56
N CYS A 13 -22.76 3.08 -11.30
CA CYS A 13 -22.68 1.75 -10.74
C CYS A 13 -21.21 1.39 -10.47
N GLY A 14 -20.90 0.94 -9.26
CA GLY A 14 -19.55 0.54 -8.88
C GLY A 14 -19.32 -0.94 -9.10
N VAL A 15 -18.15 -1.28 -9.62
CA VAL A 15 -17.67 -2.65 -9.81
C VAL A 15 -16.33 -2.78 -9.12
N PHE A 16 -16.20 -3.76 -8.24
CA PHE A 16 -15.03 -3.92 -7.38
C PHE A 16 -14.28 -5.19 -7.74
N PHE A 17 -12.96 -5.11 -7.81
CA PHE A 17 -12.11 -6.26 -8.06
C PHE A 17 -10.71 -6.10 -7.47
N ASP A 18 -10.22 -7.20 -6.90
CA ASP A 18 -8.83 -7.40 -6.47
C ASP A 18 -8.07 -8.13 -7.58
N ILE A 19 -7.06 -7.48 -8.15
CA ILE A 19 -6.26 -8.04 -9.25
C ILE A 19 -5.14 -8.98 -8.78
N ASN A 20 -5.05 -9.32 -7.50
CA ASN A 20 -4.08 -10.31 -6.99
C ASN A 20 -4.23 -11.70 -7.62
N SER A 21 -5.40 -12.00 -8.18
CA SER A 21 -5.66 -13.25 -8.91
C SER A 21 -5.38 -13.14 -10.41
N LEU A 22 -5.08 -11.95 -10.93
CA LEU A 22 -4.77 -11.75 -12.33
C LEU A 22 -3.35 -12.23 -12.64
N GLU A 23 -3.25 -13.29 -13.44
CA GLU A 23 -1.99 -13.74 -14.02
C GLU A 23 -1.61 -12.82 -15.19
N ILE A 24 -0.49 -12.10 -15.04
CA ILE A 24 0.03 -11.26 -16.11
C ILE A 24 0.78 -12.15 -17.11
N PRO A 25 0.28 -12.32 -18.34
CA PRO A 25 0.90 -13.20 -19.32
C PRO A 25 2.31 -12.71 -19.68
N PRO A 26 3.23 -13.61 -20.07
CA PRO A 26 4.56 -13.23 -20.56
C PRO A 26 4.53 -12.70 -22.00
N THR A 27 3.38 -12.79 -22.68
CA THR A 27 3.24 -12.46 -24.11
C THR A 27 2.93 -10.98 -24.34
N PRO A 28 3.72 -10.27 -25.18
CA PRO A 28 3.49 -8.86 -25.48
C PRO A 28 2.10 -8.56 -26.04
N GLY A 29 1.48 -7.50 -25.52
CA GLY A 29 0.17 -7.01 -25.97
C GLY A 29 -1.04 -7.79 -25.45
N ALA A 30 -0.84 -8.86 -24.67
CA ALA A 30 -1.95 -9.65 -24.12
C ALA A 30 -2.58 -9.04 -22.85
N ILE A 31 -1.92 -8.07 -22.20
CA ILE A 31 -2.37 -7.49 -20.92
C ILE A 31 -3.74 -6.79 -21.03
N PRO A 32 -4.01 -5.89 -22.00
CA PRO A 32 -5.32 -5.24 -22.11
C PRO A 32 -6.46 -6.25 -22.30
N LYS A 33 -6.24 -7.27 -23.13
CA LYS A 33 -7.21 -8.35 -23.33
C LYS A 33 -7.42 -9.15 -22.05
N LYS A 34 -6.36 -9.58 -21.38
CA LYS A 34 -6.46 -10.31 -20.10
C LYS A 34 -7.17 -9.50 -19.03
N PHE A 35 -6.90 -8.20 -18.94
CA PHE A 35 -7.57 -7.31 -18.02
C PHE A 35 -9.06 -7.16 -18.35
N PHE A 36 -9.43 -7.03 -19.62
CA PHE A 36 -10.82 -7.03 -20.05
C PHE A 36 -11.54 -8.36 -19.74
N ASP A 37 -10.92 -9.49 -20.08
CA ASP A 37 -11.46 -10.83 -19.80
C ASP A 37 -11.64 -11.04 -18.29
N PHE A 38 -10.71 -10.51 -17.48
CA PHE A 38 -10.81 -10.51 -16.02
C PHE A 38 -11.99 -9.68 -15.51
N ILE A 39 -12.20 -8.46 -16.03
CA ILE A 39 -13.37 -7.64 -15.71
C ILE A 39 -14.67 -8.40 -16.03
N VAL A 40 -14.75 -9.00 -17.22
CA VAL A 40 -15.93 -9.78 -17.65
C VAL A 40 -16.17 -10.97 -16.70
N SER A 41 -15.12 -11.72 -16.36
CA SER A 41 -15.19 -12.83 -15.41
C SER A 41 -15.66 -12.38 -14.02
N LYS A 42 -15.14 -11.26 -13.51
CA LYS A 42 -15.52 -10.69 -12.21
C LYS A 42 -16.94 -10.15 -12.18
N LEU A 43 -17.43 -9.63 -13.30
CA LEU A 43 -18.83 -9.25 -13.47
C LEU A 43 -19.75 -10.49 -13.53
N ASN A 44 -19.29 -11.58 -14.13
CA ASN A 44 -20.09 -12.80 -14.29
C ASN A 44 -20.16 -13.62 -12.99
N ASN A 45 -19.08 -13.63 -12.19
CA ASN A 45 -18.99 -14.35 -10.93
C ASN A 45 -19.94 -13.81 -9.85
N ALA A 46 -20.52 -14.72 -9.06
CA ALA A 46 -21.42 -14.43 -7.95
C ALA A 46 -20.66 -14.03 -6.67
N GLU A 47 -19.62 -13.21 -6.78
CA GLU A 47 -19.02 -12.59 -5.59
C GLU A 47 -20.00 -11.54 -5.04
N ASP A 48 -20.25 -11.57 -3.73
CA ASP A 48 -21.27 -10.76 -3.04
C ASP A 48 -21.23 -9.26 -3.36
N VAL A 49 -20.05 -8.74 -3.73
CA VAL A 49 -19.79 -7.31 -3.91
C VAL A 49 -20.37 -6.78 -5.24
N ASN A 50 -20.42 -7.59 -6.30
CA ASN A 50 -20.92 -7.19 -7.63
C ASN A 50 -22.32 -7.75 -7.94
N GLU A 51 -22.91 -8.53 -7.03
CA GLU A 51 -24.24 -9.12 -7.15
C GLU A 51 -25.36 -8.11 -7.50
N PRO A 52 -25.38 -6.86 -6.98
CA PRO A 52 -26.39 -5.89 -7.38
C PRO A 52 -26.43 -5.61 -8.89
N LEU A 53 -25.28 -5.64 -9.58
CA LEU A 53 -25.19 -5.45 -11.03
C LEU A 53 -25.84 -6.61 -11.77
N ARG A 54 -25.55 -7.85 -11.35
CA ARG A 54 -26.17 -9.06 -11.91
C ARG A 54 -27.69 -9.06 -11.72
N GLN A 55 -28.17 -8.74 -10.52
CA GLN A 55 -29.59 -8.66 -10.24
C GLN A 55 -30.30 -7.64 -11.14
N ALA A 56 -29.68 -6.49 -11.41
CA ALA A 56 -30.25 -5.52 -12.35
C ALA A 56 -30.42 -6.06 -13.77
N LEU A 57 -29.49 -6.90 -14.25
CA LEU A 57 -29.59 -7.57 -15.54
C LEU A 57 -30.66 -8.68 -15.51
N GLU A 58 -30.68 -9.51 -14.47
CA GLU A 58 -31.61 -10.63 -14.34
C GLU A 58 -33.06 -10.18 -14.21
N ASN A 59 -33.30 -9.10 -13.45
CA ASN A 59 -34.62 -8.51 -13.26
C ASN A 59 -35.23 -8.03 -14.59
N HIS A 60 -34.41 -7.52 -15.51
CA HIS A 60 -34.88 -7.05 -16.81
C HIS A 60 -34.98 -8.18 -17.85
N LEU A 61 -33.96 -9.04 -17.93
CA LEU A 61 -33.89 -10.12 -18.91
C LEU A 61 -34.80 -11.31 -18.57
N ARG A 62 -35.30 -11.41 -17.32
CA ARG A 62 -36.06 -12.55 -16.78
C ARG A 62 -35.34 -13.91 -16.91
N ARG A 63 -34.01 -13.86 -17.05
CA ARG A 63 -33.09 -15.00 -17.13
C ARG A 63 -31.72 -14.56 -16.62
N ARG A 64 -30.86 -15.53 -16.28
CA ARG A 64 -29.47 -15.25 -15.92
C ARG A 64 -28.80 -14.45 -17.04
N GLY A 65 -28.40 -13.22 -16.74
CA GLY A 65 -27.67 -12.37 -17.68
C GLY A 65 -26.25 -12.90 -17.85
N ASP A 66 -25.92 -13.41 -19.03
CA ASP A 66 -24.58 -13.89 -19.34
C ASP A 66 -23.73 -12.74 -19.89
N ILE A 67 -22.87 -12.20 -19.03
CA ILE A 67 -22.03 -11.04 -19.37
C ILE A 67 -20.94 -11.45 -20.37
N GLU A 68 -20.54 -12.71 -20.43
CA GLU A 68 -19.62 -13.21 -21.45
C GLU A 68 -20.24 -13.17 -22.85
N VAL A 69 -21.55 -13.45 -22.95
CA VAL A 69 -22.29 -13.29 -24.20
C VAL A 69 -22.33 -11.83 -24.63
N LEU A 70 -22.54 -10.91 -23.69
CA LEU A 70 -22.49 -9.47 -23.96
C LEU A 70 -21.08 -9.01 -24.34
N ALA A 71 -20.03 -9.65 -23.83
CA ALA A 71 -18.65 -9.33 -24.16
C ALA A 71 -18.19 -9.86 -25.54
N ARG A 72 -18.90 -10.84 -26.11
CA ARG A 72 -18.50 -11.54 -27.34
C ARG A 72 -18.32 -10.57 -28.52
N GLY A 73 -17.19 -10.69 -29.22
CA GLY A 73 -16.86 -9.91 -30.41
C GLY A 73 -16.30 -8.51 -30.12
N LEU A 74 -16.17 -8.11 -28.87
CA LEU A 74 -15.41 -6.92 -28.49
C LEU A 74 -13.91 -7.20 -28.62
N ARG A 75 -13.13 -6.19 -28.98
CA ARG A 75 -11.70 -6.29 -29.36
C ARG A 75 -10.80 -5.49 -28.41
N PRO A 76 -10.65 -5.92 -27.14
CA PRO A 76 -9.80 -5.23 -26.17
C PRO A 76 -8.30 -5.28 -26.52
N ASP A 77 -7.92 -6.18 -27.43
CA ASP A 77 -6.58 -6.25 -28.02
C ASP A 77 -6.27 -5.10 -28.98
N ILE A 78 -7.31 -4.47 -29.56
CA ILE A 78 -7.18 -3.28 -30.41
C ILE A 78 -7.35 -2.02 -29.57
N SER A 79 -8.42 -1.95 -28.78
CA SER A 79 -8.77 -0.79 -27.95
C SER A 79 -9.56 -1.24 -26.72
N LEU A 80 -8.94 -1.12 -25.53
CA LEU A 80 -9.61 -1.43 -24.27
C LEU A 80 -10.76 -0.45 -23.99
N GLU A 81 -10.59 0.82 -24.35
CA GLU A 81 -11.62 1.86 -24.24
C GLU A 81 -12.88 1.45 -25.00
N ASP A 82 -12.75 1.20 -26.31
CA ASP A 82 -13.88 0.85 -27.17
C ASP A 82 -14.55 -0.47 -26.72
N ALA A 83 -13.76 -1.42 -26.25
CA ALA A 83 -14.28 -2.68 -25.73
C ALA A 83 -15.09 -2.45 -24.44
N LEU A 84 -14.60 -1.65 -23.49
CA LEU A 84 -15.32 -1.36 -22.25
C LEU A 84 -16.58 -0.50 -22.49
N GLU A 85 -16.51 0.50 -23.35
CA GLU A 85 -17.69 1.28 -23.74
C GLU A 85 -18.70 0.43 -24.50
N GLY A 86 -18.23 -0.45 -25.39
CA GLY A 86 -19.07 -1.40 -26.10
C GLY A 86 -19.77 -2.37 -25.16
N LEU A 87 -19.06 -2.87 -24.14
CA LEU A 87 -19.65 -3.68 -23.08
C LEU A 87 -20.68 -2.88 -22.29
N LEU A 88 -20.38 -1.64 -21.88
CA LEU A 88 -21.30 -0.80 -21.13
C LEU A 88 -22.57 -0.49 -21.93
N LYS A 89 -22.48 -0.18 -23.23
CA LYS A 89 -23.65 0.02 -24.10
C LYS A 89 -24.54 -1.22 -24.16
N ARG A 90 -23.94 -2.41 -24.20
CA ARG A 90 -24.68 -3.69 -24.19
C ARG A 90 -25.30 -3.97 -22.82
N LEU A 91 -24.61 -3.65 -21.73
CA LEU A 91 -25.15 -3.71 -20.37
C LEU A 91 -26.32 -2.73 -20.18
N GLU A 92 -26.22 -1.53 -20.73
CA GLU A 92 -27.27 -0.52 -20.70
C GLU A 92 -28.53 -1.03 -21.40
N GLN A 93 -28.40 -1.56 -22.61
CA GLN A 93 -29.50 -2.15 -23.36
C GLN A 93 -30.11 -3.35 -22.62
N ALA A 94 -29.27 -4.26 -22.11
CA ALA A 94 -29.70 -5.47 -21.42
C ALA A 94 -30.37 -5.21 -20.06
N SER A 95 -30.04 -4.09 -19.40
CA SER A 95 -30.62 -3.69 -18.11
C SER A 95 -31.77 -2.69 -18.22
N GLY A 96 -32.17 -2.30 -19.44
CA GLY A 96 -33.19 -1.26 -19.65
C GLY A 96 -32.74 0.13 -19.19
N GLY A 97 -31.45 0.43 -19.23
CA GLY A 97 -30.86 1.72 -18.87
C GLY A 97 -30.55 1.88 -17.38
N VAL A 98 -30.70 0.82 -16.57
CA VAL A 98 -30.36 0.85 -15.13
C VAL A 98 -28.84 0.92 -14.94
N ILE A 99 -28.07 0.27 -15.82
CA ILE A 99 -26.61 0.34 -15.86
C ILE A 99 -26.20 1.25 -17.02
N SER A 100 -26.05 2.56 -16.76
CA SER A 100 -25.69 3.55 -17.78
C SER A 100 -24.31 4.18 -17.59
N ARG A 101 -23.73 4.05 -16.40
CA ARG A 101 -22.41 4.57 -16.03
C ARG A 101 -21.72 3.61 -15.06
N LEU A 102 -20.42 3.43 -15.20
CA LEU A 102 -19.68 2.42 -14.46
C LEU A 102 -18.38 2.99 -13.88
N ALA A 103 -18.17 2.77 -12.59
CA ALA A 103 -16.90 3.03 -11.91
C ALA A 103 -16.22 1.70 -11.57
N LEU A 104 -15.01 1.52 -12.11
CA LEU A 104 -14.16 0.36 -11.87
C LEU A 104 -13.25 0.66 -10.68
N PHE A 105 -13.48 -0.02 -9.55
CA PHE A 105 -12.65 0.04 -8.35
C PHE A 105 -11.65 -1.13 -8.39
N ILE A 106 -10.40 -0.79 -8.68
CA ILE A 106 -9.29 -1.72 -8.88
C ILE A 106 -8.41 -1.68 -7.64
N ASP A 107 -8.44 -2.74 -6.85
CA ASP A 107 -7.51 -2.90 -5.73
C ASP A 107 -6.21 -3.55 -6.20
N GLU A 108 -5.10 -3.24 -5.53
CA GLU A 108 -3.75 -3.78 -5.80
C GLU A 108 -3.23 -3.51 -7.22
N PHE A 109 -3.52 -2.31 -7.73
CA PHE A 109 -3.13 -1.84 -9.08
C PHE A 109 -1.62 -1.90 -9.35
N ASP A 110 -0.81 -1.93 -8.29
CA ASP A 110 0.65 -2.09 -8.34
C ASP A 110 1.10 -3.35 -9.06
N ARG A 111 0.25 -4.37 -9.19
CA ARG A 111 0.59 -5.54 -10.00
C ARG A 111 0.89 -5.20 -11.45
N PHE A 112 0.27 -4.16 -12.01
CA PHE A 112 0.58 -3.70 -13.36
C PHE A 112 1.95 -3.00 -13.47
N VAL A 113 2.62 -2.76 -12.34
CA VAL A 113 4.01 -2.29 -12.27
C VAL A 113 5.00 -3.46 -12.36
N GLU A 114 4.64 -4.67 -11.94
CA GLU A 114 5.57 -5.82 -11.94
C GLU A 114 6.25 -6.08 -13.31
N PRO A 115 5.54 -6.00 -14.46
CA PRO A 115 6.19 -6.12 -15.77
C PRO A 115 7.22 -5.02 -16.03
N LEU A 116 7.08 -3.83 -15.45
CA LEU A 116 8.02 -2.71 -15.60
C LEU A 116 9.34 -3.06 -14.95
N LEU A 117 9.24 -3.60 -13.72
CA LEU A 117 10.39 -4.05 -12.95
C LEU A 117 11.08 -5.24 -13.63
N ALA A 118 10.33 -6.06 -14.37
CA ALA A 118 10.86 -7.13 -15.21
C ALA A 118 11.39 -6.67 -16.59
N GLY A 119 11.43 -5.36 -16.86
CA GLY A 119 11.95 -4.78 -18.11
C GLY A 119 10.97 -4.80 -19.30
N ARG A 120 9.71 -5.21 -19.11
CA ARG A 120 8.67 -5.30 -20.16
C ARG A 120 7.93 -3.97 -20.36
N ARG A 121 8.69 -2.91 -20.66
CA ARG A 121 8.20 -1.52 -20.71
C ARG A 121 7.12 -1.28 -21.77
N GLU A 122 7.23 -1.89 -22.94
CA GLU A 122 6.27 -1.70 -24.04
C GLU A 122 4.86 -2.20 -23.71
N GLU A 123 4.74 -3.31 -22.98
CA GLU A 123 3.45 -3.90 -22.59
C GLU A 123 2.67 -2.96 -21.67
N ILE A 124 3.41 -2.38 -20.73
CA ILE A 124 2.91 -1.38 -19.80
C ILE A 124 2.51 -0.12 -20.54
N ILE A 125 3.35 0.42 -21.42
CA ILE A 125 3.00 1.60 -22.21
C ILE A 125 1.68 1.39 -22.98
N ARG A 126 1.44 0.19 -23.54
CA ARG A 126 0.17 -0.12 -24.22
C ARG A 126 -1.03 -0.12 -23.28
N LEU A 127 -0.97 -0.87 -22.17
CA LEU A 127 -2.05 -0.89 -21.17
C LEU A 127 -2.36 0.53 -20.69
N HIS A 128 -1.33 1.28 -20.34
CA HIS A 128 -1.47 2.63 -19.83
C HIS A 128 -1.99 3.61 -20.87
N GLY A 129 -1.56 3.49 -22.13
CA GLY A 129 -2.12 4.25 -23.24
C GLY A 129 -3.62 4.02 -23.38
N SER A 130 -4.06 2.77 -23.25
CA SER A 130 -5.49 2.43 -23.27
C SER A 130 -6.26 2.92 -22.04
N LEU A 131 -5.66 2.87 -20.84
CA LEU A 131 -6.28 3.44 -19.64
C LEU A 131 -6.38 4.97 -19.71
N ARG A 132 -5.36 5.63 -20.25
CA ARG A 132 -5.37 7.08 -20.50
C ARG A 132 -6.48 7.48 -21.47
N GLN A 133 -6.73 6.69 -22.51
CA GLN A 133 -7.83 6.92 -23.44
C GLN A 133 -9.18 6.92 -22.72
N ILE A 134 -9.42 5.94 -21.83
CA ILE A 134 -10.64 5.89 -21.00
C ILE A 134 -10.78 7.18 -20.18
N ILE A 135 -9.70 7.61 -19.51
CA ILE A 135 -9.68 8.82 -18.66
C ILE A 135 -9.98 10.09 -19.47
N GLN A 136 -9.42 10.22 -20.68
CA GLN A 136 -9.51 11.46 -21.45
C GLN A 136 -10.77 11.57 -22.32
N ARG A 137 -11.39 10.44 -22.67
CA ARG A 137 -12.45 10.41 -23.70
C ARG A 137 -13.78 9.88 -23.19
N SER A 138 -13.78 8.99 -22.20
CA SER A 138 -15.02 8.37 -21.76
C SER A 138 -15.78 9.27 -20.78
N ASN A 139 -17.07 9.44 -21.04
CA ASN A 139 -17.99 10.18 -20.17
C ASN A 139 -18.87 9.25 -19.30
N CYS A 140 -18.72 7.94 -19.46
CA CYS A 140 -19.56 6.92 -18.83
C CYS A 140 -18.75 5.87 -18.03
N LEU A 141 -17.42 5.91 -18.14
CA LEU A 141 -16.50 5.07 -17.37
C LEU A 141 -15.67 5.93 -16.40
N SER A 142 -15.43 5.41 -15.21
CA SER A 142 -14.52 6.00 -14.23
C SER A 142 -13.60 4.92 -13.66
N LEU A 143 -12.35 5.28 -13.39
CA LEU A 143 -11.35 4.38 -12.83
C LEU A 143 -10.96 4.86 -11.42
N VAL A 144 -11.00 3.97 -10.44
CA VAL A 144 -10.47 4.19 -9.09
C VAL A 144 -9.44 3.11 -8.85
N MET A 145 -8.16 3.50 -8.77
CA MET A 145 -7.02 2.59 -8.68
C MET A 145 -6.39 2.73 -7.28
N ALA A 146 -6.39 1.65 -6.51
CA ALA A 146 -5.73 1.57 -5.21
C ALA A 146 -4.45 0.73 -5.32
N GLY A 147 -3.39 1.15 -4.61
CA GLY A 147 -2.08 0.49 -4.62
C GLY A 147 -1.21 1.02 -3.49
N SER A 148 -0.14 0.29 -3.20
CA SER A 148 0.83 0.55 -2.11
C SER A 148 1.81 1.70 -2.39
N GLY A 149 1.77 2.29 -3.58
CA GLY A 149 2.57 3.46 -3.97
C GLY A 149 3.47 3.22 -5.19
N LEU A 150 3.60 1.99 -5.68
CA LEU A 150 4.40 1.67 -6.86
C LEU A 150 3.78 2.25 -8.15
N GLN A 151 2.46 2.46 -8.17
CA GLN A 151 1.76 3.14 -9.25
C GLN A 151 2.27 4.56 -9.53
N ARG A 152 3.02 5.17 -8.59
CA ARG A 152 3.66 6.49 -8.80
C ARG A 152 4.70 6.50 -9.92
N LEU A 153 5.27 5.33 -10.26
CA LEU A 153 6.07 5.15 -11.49
C LEU A 153 5.30 5.49 -12.77
N PHE A 154 3.98 5.69 -12.71
CA PHE A 154 3.15 6.10 -13.84
C PHE A 154 2.66 7.55 -13.78
N THR A 155 2.92 8.26 -12.67
CA THR A 155 2.44 9.63 -12.43
C THR A 155 3.55 10.64 -12.22
N ASP A 156 4.77 10.23 -11.88
CA ASP A 156 5.82 11.16 -11.40
C ASP A 156 6.57 11.93 -12.51
N ASP A 157 6.56 11.44 -13.76
CA ASP A 157 7.27 12.04 -14.91
C ASP A 157 6.26 12.45 -16.00
N TYR A 158 6.50 13.57 -16.68
CA TYR A 158 5.71 14.03 -17.83
C TYR A 158 5.68 13.01 -18.98
N LEU A 159 6.69 12.14 -19.06
CA LEU A 159 6.74 11.02 -20.01
C LEU A 159 5.83 9.86 -19.61
N HIS A 160 5.32 9.85 -18.38
CA HIS A 160 4.47 8.79 -17.88
C HIS A 160 2.99 9.00 -18.22
N PRO A 161 2.24 7.91 -18.43
CA PRO A 161 0.93 7.97 -19.08
C PRO A 161 -0.17 8.64 -18.25
N PHE A 162 -0.04 8.67 -16.92
CA PHE A 162 -1.03 9.27 -16.03
C PHE A 162 -0.63 10.65 -15.50
N TYR A 163 0.51 11.18 -15.92
CA TYR A 163 0.95 12.52 -15.52
C TYR A 163 -0.11 13.57 -15.84
N GLY A 164 -0.57 14.26 -14.80
CA GLY A 164 -1.61 15.30 -14.88
C GLY A 164 -2.98 14.81 -15.38
N SER A 165 -3.19 13.49 -15.49
CA SER A 165 -4.45 12.90 -16.00
C SER A 165 -5.24 12.17 -14.91
N VAL A 166 -4.66 11.99 -13.72
CA VAL A 166 -5.29 11.28 -12.60
C VAL A 166 -5.17 12.14 -11.34
N ASP A 167 -6.25 12.20 -10.56
CA ASP A 167 -6.23 12.76 -9.22
C ASP A 167 -5.68 11.72 -8.22
N GLU A 168 -4.63 12.08 -7.47
CA GLU A 168 -4.07 11.22 -6.43
C GLU A 168 -4.68 11.56 -5.06
N LEU A 169 -5.24 10.54 -4.40
CA LEU A 169 -5.63 10.62 -3.00
C LEU A 169 -4.66 9.79 -2.15
N SER A 170 -3.73 10.45 -1.48
CA SER A 170 -2.79 9.79 -0.59
C SER A 170 -3.41 9.57 0.80
N LEU A 171 -3.47 8.32 1.25
CA LEU A 171 -3.90 7.98 2.60
C LEU A 171 -2.72 8.12 3.57
N GLN A 172 -2.80 9.11 4.43
CA GLN A 172 -1.77 9.41 5.43
C GLN A 172 -2.04 8.69 6.76
N PRO A 173 -1.00 8.46 7.59
CA PRO A 173 -1.19 8.07 8.98
C PRO A 173 -2.14 9.01 9.71
N PHE A 174 -2.77 8.53 10.79
CA PHE A 174 -3.64 9.40 11.58
C PHE A 174 -2.85 10.58 12.18
N ASP A 175 -3.48 11.75 12.25
CA ASP A 175 -2.90 12.93 12.90
C ASP A 175 -3.51 13.10 14.30
N TRP A 176 -2.69 12.84 15.34
CA TRP A 176 -3.10 12.92 16.73
C TRP A 176 -3.51 14.32 17.19
N GLU A 177 -3.00 15.37 16.54
CA GLU A 177 -3.31 16.76 16.91
C GLU A 177 -4.73 17.15 16.49
N THR A 178 -5.31 16.43 15.53
CA THR A 178 -6.70 16.64 15.11
C THR A 178 -7.66 15.77 15.92
N ALA A 179 -8.80 16.34 16.34
CA ALA A 179 -9.82 15.58 17.07
C ALA A 179 -10.28 14.32 16.32
N ARG A 180 -10.45 14.43 14.99
CA ARG A 180 -10.86 13.31 14.12
C ARG A 180 -9.77 12.24 13.99
N GLY A 181 -8.50 12.64 13.85
CA GLY A 181 -7.38 11.70 13.74
C GLY A 181 -7.12 10.97 15.06
N ARG A 182 -7.20 11.67 16.20
CA ARG A 182 -7.17 11.06 17.53
C ARG A 182 -8.28 10.04 17.74
N GLU A 183 -9.54 10.40 17.43
CA GLU A 183 -10.66 9.48 17.56
C GLU A 183 -10.49 8.22 16.68
N ALA A 184 -10.01 8.40 15.45
CA ALA A 184 -9.71 7.29 14.54
C ALA A 184 -8.59 6.38 15.06
N ALA A 185 -7.50 6.96 15.58
CA ALA A 185 -6.39 6.22 16.18
C ALA A 185 -6.85 5.42 17.41
N GLU A 186 -7.59 6.04 18.31
CA GLU A 186 -8.15 5.40 19.50
C GLU A 186 -9.08 4.22 19.14
N ARG A 187 -9.94 4.39 18.13
CA ARG A 187 -10.86 3.33 17.66
C ARG A 187 -10.13 2.19 16.95
N THR A 188 -9.06 2.51 16.24
CA THR A 188 -8.23 1.54 15.51
C THR A 188 -7.37 0.72 16.49
N PHE A 189 -6.81 1.36 17.51
CA PHE A 189 -5.99 0.69 18.52
C PHE A 189 -6.80 -0.30 19.37
N LEU A 190 -7.86 0.14 20.05
CA LEU A 190 -8.71 -0.74 20.85
C LEU A 190 -10.21 -0.40 20.67
N PRO A 191 -11.05 -1.41 20.39
CA PRO A 191 -12.48 -1.20 20.24
C PRO A 191 -13.13 -0.83 21.59
N ALA A 192 -14.16 0.01 21.54
CA ALA A 192 -14.75 0.65 22.73
C ALA A 192 -15.19 -0.34 23.81
N ASN A 193 -15.69 -1.51 23.43
CA ASN A 193 -16.14 -2.57 24.32
C ASN A 193 -15.01 -3.23 25.14
N LEU A 194 -13.76 -3.16 24.66
CA LEU A 194 -12.60 -3.75 25.35
C LEU A 194 -11.87 -2.75 26.25
N ARG A 195 -12.03 -1.44 26.00
CA ARG A 195 -11.31 -0.38 26.74
C ARG A 195 -11.51 -0.42 28.25
N PRO A 196 -12.72 -0.57 28.81
CA PRO A 196 -12.91 -0.58 30.27
C PRO A 196 -12.26 -1.79 30.95
N ARG A 197 -12.08 -2.90 30.21
CA ARG A 197 -11.49 -4.13 30.72
C ARG A 197 -9.97 -4.09 30.72
N LEU A 198 -9.38 -3.55 29.65
CA LEU A 198 -7.92 -3.46 29.50
C LEU A 198 -7.34 -2.23 30.18
N CYS A 199 -8.05 -1.10 30.14
CA CYS A 199 -7.60 0.19 30.66
C CYS A 199 -8.64 0.76 31.66
N PRO A 200 -8.74 0.19 32.88
CA PRO A 200 -9.63 0.72 33.90
C PRO A 200 -9.21 2.14 34.33
N GLU A 201 -10.10 2.83 35.06
CA GLU A 201 -9.83 4.15 35.69
C GLU A 201 -9.51 5.28 34.70
N GLY A 202 -9.97 5.18 33.44
CA GLY A 202 -9.78 6.26 32.48
C GLY A 202 -8.35 6.40 31.95
N ARG A 203 -7.48 5.38 32.12
CA ARG A 203 -6.10 5.38 31.60
C ARG A 203 -5.98 5.19 30.09
N PHE A 204 -7.10 4.94 29.41
CA PHE A 204 -7.12 4.67 27.97
C PHE A 204 -6.45 5.76 27.12
N PRO A 205 -6.66 7.07 27.34
CA PRO A 205 -6.02 8.11 26.54
C PRO A 205 -4.49 8.05 26.54
N GLU A 206 -3.87 7.83 27.70
CA GLU A 206 -2.41 7.74 27.84
C GLU A 206 -1.86 6.51 27.10
N VAL A 207 -2.53 5.36 27.23
CA VAL A 207 -2.14 4.12 26.54
C VAL A 207 -2.34 4.26 25.03
N ALA A 208 -3.42 4.91 24.59
CA ALA A 208 -3.68 5.16 23.18
C ALA A 208 -2.66 6.12 22.57
N GLN A 209 -2.24 7.15 23.31
CA GLN A 209 -1.15 8.04 22.90
C GLN A 209 0.17 7.28 22.77
N GLN A 210 0.51 6.42 23.73
CA GLN A 210 1.70 5.57 23.61
C GLN A 210 1.61 4.63 22.40
N ALA A 211 0.43 4.07 22.11
CA ALA A 211 0.22 3.25 20.92
C ALA A 211 0.43 4.06 19.62
N TYR A 212 -0.10 5.28 19.58
CA TYR A 212 0.11 6.23 18.50
C TYR A 212 1.59 6.52 18.29
N ASP A 213 2.33 6.88 19.34
CA ASP A 213 3.75 7.19 19.27
C ASP A 213 4.55 6.00 18.74
N LEU A 214 4.28 4.79 19.22
CA LEU A 214 4.96 3.56 18.77
C LEU A 214 4.71 3.22 17.30
N SER A 215 3.52 3.56 16.81
CA SER A 215 3.08 3.24 15.44
C SER A 215 3.27 4.38 14.45
N GLY A 216 3.64 5.58 14.92
CA GLY A 216 3.63 6.80 14.12
C GLY A 216 2.27 7.11 13.51
N GLY A 217 1.18 6.71 14.18
CA GLY A 217 -0.19 6.88 13.67
C GLY A 217 -0.60 5.92 12.55
N HIS A 218 0.25 4.97 12.16
CA HIS A 218 -0.03 4.06 11.05
C HIS A 218 -1.17 3.07 11.40
N PRO A 219 -2.31 3.06 10.68
CA PRO A 219 -3.50 2.28 11.06
C PRO A 219 -3.25 0.77 11.19
N TYR A 220 -2.46 0.20 10.28
CA TYR A 220 -2.09 -1.22 10.31
C TYR A 220 -1.27 -1.58 11.56
N PHE A 221 -0.29 -0.76 11.93
CA PHE A 221 0.56 -1.00 13.09
C PHE A 221 -0.18 -0.78 14.41
N LEU A 222 -1.04 0.24 14.47
CA LEU A 222 -1.96 0.45 15.59
C LEU A 222 -2.85 -0.78 15.83
N SER A 223 -3.45 -1.31 14.75
CA SER A 223 -4.33 -2.48 14.83
C SER A 223 -3.58 -3.72 15.31
N MET A 224 -2.37 -3.97 14.76
CA MET A 224 -1.53 -5.09 15.21
C MET A 224 -1.11 -4.96 16.67
N LEU A 225 -0.73 -3.76 17.10
CA LEU A 225 -0.33 -3.49 18.49
C LEU A 225 -1.52 -3.68 19.45
N GLY A 226 -2.71 -3.22 19.06
CA GLY A 226 -3.96 -3.45 19.81
C GLY A 226 -4.32 -4.93 19.95
N TYR A 227 -4.26 -5.67 18.83
CA TYR A 227 -4.47 -7.12 18.83
C TYR A 227 -3.45 -7.83 19.73
N ALA A 228 -2.17 -7.52 19.59
CA ALA A 228 -1.10 -8.08 20.40
C ALA A 228 -1.27 -7.76 21.89
N ALA A 229 -1.66 -6.53 22.24
CA ALA A 229 -1.93 -6.13 23.62
C ALA A 229 -3.10 -6.93 24.21
N GLY A 230 -4.19 -7.11 23.45
CA GLY A 230 -5.31 -7.95 23.86
C GLY A 230 -4.93 -9.41 24.07
N ARG A 231 -4.02 -9.97 23.25
CA ARG A 231 -3.52 -11.35 23.36
C ARG A 231 -2.52 -11.54 24.50
N ALA A 232 -1.69 -10.53 24.77
CA ALA A 232 -0.72 -10.54 25.86
C ALA A 232 -1.35 -10.21 27.21
N TRP A 233 -2.61 -9.76 27.23
CA TRP A 233 -3.34 -9.42 28.43
C TRP A 233 -3.58 -10.67 29.31
N ARG A 234 -3.19 -10.56 30.58
CA ARG A 234 -3.33 -11.62 31.59
C ARG A 234 -4.14 -11.17 32.81
N GLY A 235 -5.09 -10.26 32.60
CA GLY A 235 -5.93 -9.70 33.67
C GLY A 235 -5.35 -8.46 34.37
N HIS A 236 -4.13 -8.05 34.04
CA HIS A 236 -3.54 -6.80 34.57
C HIS A 236 -3.93 -5.58 33.72
N PRO A 237 -4.11 -4.39 34.32
CA PRO A 237 -4.31 -3.16 33.56
C PRO A 237 -3.20 -2.91 32.55
N LEU A 238 -3.57 -2.57 31.33
CA LEU A 238 -2.65 -2.17 30.27
C LEU A 238 -2.10 -0.78 30.61
N THR A 239 -0.78 -0.65 30.70
CA THR A 239 -0.06 0.61 30.89
C THR A 239 0.85 0.90 29.70
N PRO A 240 1.36 2.14 29.54
CA PRO A 240 2.37 2.46 28.52
C PRO A 240 3.60 1.55 28.56
N GLU A 241 4.08 1.15 29.74
CA GLU A 241 5.22 0.25 29.92
C GLU A 241 4.89 -1.17 29.46
N MET A 242 3.70 -1.67 29.81
CA MET A 242 3.23 -2.97 29.33
C MET A 242 3.10 -2.96 27.81
N LEU A 243 2.63 -1.86 27.22
CA LEU A 243 2.53 -1.71 25.77
C LEU A 243 3.89 -1.73 25.08
N ASN A 244 4.91 -1.07 25.65
CA ASN A 244 6.30 -1.18 25.18
C ASN A 244 6.79 -2.63 25.20
N ARG A 245 6.51 -3.36 26.29
CA ARG A 245 6.88 -4.78 26.40
C ARG A 245 6.15 -5.65 25.37
N VAL A 246 4.87 -5.40 25.12
CA VAL A 246 4.10 -6.09 24.07
C VAL A 246 4.76 -5.83 22.71
N ALA A 247 5.10 -4.58 22.42
CA ALA A 247 5.75 -4.21 21.19
C ALA A 247 7.12 -4.90 21.03
N ASP A 248 7.92 -5.06 22.10
CA ASP A 248 9.17 -5.83 22.04
C ASP A 248 8.92 -7.31 21.75
N LEU A 249 7.89 -7.91 22.35
CA LEU A 249 7.52 -9.30 22.07
C LEU A 249 7.04 -9.49 20.62
N MET A 250 6.33 -8.52 20.03
CA MET A 250 5.95 -8.55 18.62
C MET A 250 7.19 -8.57 17.71
N ILE A 251 8.15 -7.69 17.99
CA ILE A 251 9.39 -7.56 17.21
C ILE A 251 10.28 -8.80 17.36
N GLN A 252 10.28 -9.42 18.53
CA GLN A 252 11.00 -10.67 18.79
C GLN A 252 10.25 -11.93 18.28
N ASN A 253 9.09 -11.78 17.64
CA ASN A 253 8.21 -12.87 17.21
C ASN A 253 7.82 -13.84 18.36
N ARG A 254 7.58 -13.29 19.56
CA ARG A 254 7.30 -14.04 20.80
C ARG A 254 5.83 -13.97 21.25
N ILE A 255 4.93 -13.39 20.46
CA ILE A 255 3.51 -13.36 20.75
C ILE A 255 2.81 -14.49 20.00
N ALA A 256 2.07 -15.33 20.72
CA ALA A 256 1.20 -16.34 20.12
C ALA A 256 -0.07 -15.67 19.55
N THR A 257 -0.02 -15.35 18.26
CA THR A 257 -1.05 -14.54 17.60
C THR A 257 -2.17 -15.34 16.95
N GLY A 258 -2.16 -16.67 17.07
CA GLY A 258 -3.23 -17.53 16.58
C GLY A 258 -3.35 -17.46 15.06
N THR A 259 -4.48 -16.95 14.56
CA THR A 259 -4.79 -16.86 13.11
C THR A 259 -4.12 -15.69 12.40
N MET A 260 -3.78 -14.60 13.09
CA MET A 260 -2.98 -13.53 12.50
C MET A 260 -1.51 -13.86 12.68
N ASP A 261 -0.73 -13.91 11.60
CA ASP A 261 0.73 -13.93 11.72
C ASP A 261 1.23 -12.50 11.99
N ILE A 262 1.73 -12.20 13.19
CA ILE A 262 2.46 -10.96 13.45
C ILE A 262 3.93 -11.32 13.46
N ASN A 263 4.61 -10.98 12.38
CA ASN A 263 6.03 -11.14 12.23
C ASN A 263 6.71 -9.78 12.09
N ARG A 264 7.97 -9.69 12.52
CA ARG A 264 8.73 -8.43 12.48
C ARG A 264 8.91 -7.85 11.08
N ARG A 265 8.99 -8.70 10.05
CA ARG A 265 9.17 -8.26 8.65
C ARG A 265 8.04 -7.35 8.18
N LYS A 266 6.81 -7.58 8.66
CA LYS A 266 5.64 -6.74 8.35
C LYS A 266 5.79 -5.27 8.73
N PHE A 267 6.68 -4.93 9.67
CA PHE A 267 6.90 -3.55 10.10
C PHE A 267 7.83 -2.74 9.19
N TYR A 268 8.52 -3.37 8.23
CA TYR A 268 9.43 -2.66 7.32
C TYR A 268 9.34 -3.13 5.87
N MET A 269 8.67 -4.24 5.56
CA MET A 269 8.58 -4.76 4.19
C MET A 269 7.97 -3.75 3.21
N PHE A 270 6.99 -2.94 3.64
CA PHE A 270 6.42 -1.88 2.81
C PHE A 270 7.47 -0.86 2.34
N ILE A 271 8.52 -0.60 3.14
CA ILE A 271 9.64 0.27 2.75
C ILE A 271 10.41 -0.40 1.62
N PHE A 272 10.71 -1.69 1.74
CA PHE A 272 11.50 -2.39 0.73
C PHE A 272 10.74 -2.56 -0.59
N GLU A 273 9.41 -2.69 -0.52
CA GLU A 273 8.54 -2.59 -1.69
C GLU A 273 8.66 -1.20 -2.32
N SER A 274 8.56 -0.14 -1.51
CA SER A 274 8.71 1.24 -1.98
C SER A 274 10.06 1.47 -2.69
N LEU A 275 11.17 0.92 -2.16
CA LEU A 275 12.51 1.02 -2.74
C LEU A 275 12.65 0.37 -4.13
N LYS A 276 11.72 -0.49 -4.57
CA LYS A 276 11.77 -1.09 -5.93
C LYS A 276 11.65 -0.07 -7.06
N ARG A 277 11.27 1.18 -6.75
CA ARG A 277 11.26 2.30 -7.70
C ARG A 277 12.66 2.84 -8.02
N LEU A 278 13.64 2.55 -7.17
CA LEU A 278 15.02 2.92 -7.37
C LEU A 278 15.73 1.90 -8.26
N SER A 279 16.87 2.29 -8.85
CA SER A 279 17.74 1.30 -9.48
C SER A 279 18.22 0.27 -8.43
N PRO A 280 18.56 -0.95 -8.85
CA PRO A 280 19.05 -1.98 -7.92
C PRO A 280 20.22 -1.54 -7.02
N ARG A 281 21.11 -0.69 -7.54
CA ARG A 281 22.23 -0.13 -6.76
C ARG A 281 21.72 0.83 -5.69
N GLU A 282 20.90 1.80 -6.08
CA GLU A 282 20.31 2.79 -5.16
C GLU A 282 19.44 2.12 -4.10
N GLN A 283 18.66 1.10 -4.46
CA GLN A 283 17.91 0.26 -3.53
C GLN A 283 18.84 -0.35 -2.47
N ALA A 284 19.96 -0.95 -2.90
CA ALA A 284 20.91 -1.56 -1.99
C ALA A 284 21.57 -0.52 -1.07
N VAL A 285 21.95 0.65 -1.60
CA VAL A 285 22.47 1.77 -0.80
C VAL A 285 21.45 2.21 0.26
N ALA A 286 20.19 2.42 -0.13
CA ALA A 286 19.13 2.80 0.79
C ALA A 286 18.90 1.76 1.90
N ARG A 287 18.94 0.46 1.58
CA ARG A 287 18.83 -0.64 2.57
C ARG A 287 19.97 -0.62 3.58
N VAL A 288 21.22 -0.47 3.12
CA VAL A 288 22.40 -0.39 4.00
C VAL A 288 22.31 0.83 4.91
N MET A 289 21.92 1.99 4.38
CA MET A 289 21.76 3.21 5.16
C MET A 289 20.67 3.05 6.22
N LEU A 290 19.52 2.48 5.85
CA LEU A 290 18.42 2.25 6.77
C LEU A 290 18.80 1.30 7.92
N ALA A 291 19.53 0.21 7.61
CA ALA A 291 20.05 -0.71 8.64
C ALA A 291 21.04 -0.02 9.58
N SER A 292 21.90 0.85 9.05
CA SER A 292 22.90 1.60 9.82
C SER A 292 22.25 2.63 10.74
N ILE A 293 21.28 3.39 10.23
CA ILE A 293 20.46 4.30 11.03
C ILE A 293 19.75 3.54 12.15
N ALA A 294 19.10 2.40 11.85
CA ALA A 294 18.38 1.61 12.85
C ALA A 294 19.29 1.09 13.98
N ARG A 295 20.52 0.67 13.64
CA ARG A 295 21.54 0.24 14.62
C ARG A 295 21.99 1.37 15.54
N LEU A 296 22.15 2.57 15.00
CA LEU A 296 22.65 3.73 15.75
C LEU A 296 21.54 4.48 16.50
N THR A 297 20.28 4.26 16.16
CA THR A 297 19.15 4.87 16.87
C THR A 297 18.99 4.25 18.25
N SER A 298 18.61 5.04 19.27
CA SER A 298 18.40 4.59 20.65
C SER A 298 17.42 3.41 20.77
N THR A 299 17.70 2.49 21.68
CA THR A 299 16.82 1.35 22.01
C THR A 299 15.72 1.73 22.99
N GLN A 300 15.85 2.86 23.70
CA GLN A 300 14.86 3.31 24.66
C GLN A 300 13.72 4.03 23.93
N ARG A 301 12.57 3.36 23.78
CA ARG A 301 11.38 3.89 23.08
C ARG A 301 10.86 5.20 23.69
N GLN A 302 11.02 5.41 25.00
CA GLN A 302 10.73 6.67 25.70
C GLN A 302 11.61 7.86 25.26
N ARG A 303 12.73 7.59 24.57
CA ARG A 303 13.65 8.59 24.03
C ARG A 303 13.56 8.72 22.51
N TRP A 304 12.59 8.08 21.85
CA TRP A 304 12.43 8.18 20.39
C TRP A 304 12.16 9.60 19.89
N ASN A 305 11.56 10.43 20.76
CA ASN A 305 11.34 11.85 20.52
C ASN A 305 12.60 12.71 20.72
N LYS A 306 13.69 12.12 21.21
CA LYS A 306 14.98 12.78 21.30
C LYS A 306 15.74 12.50 20.01
N TRP A 307 15.82 13.52 19.17
CA TRP A 307 16.71 13.54 18.02
C TRP A 307 18.15 13.34 18.51
N GLU A 308 18.66 12.12 18.43
CA GLU A 308 19.97 11.75 18.99
C GLU A 308 21.02 11.41 17.92
N LEU A 309 20.60 11.04 16.70
CA LEU A 309 21.51 10.64 15.62
C LEU A 309 21.82 11.81 14.66
N PHE A 310 23.10 12.12 14.47
CA PHE A 310 23.55 13.10 13.49
C PHE A 310 23.78 12.44 12.12
N GLN A 311 23.48 13.16 11.04
CA GLN A 311 23.61 12.68 9.65
C GLN A 311 25.01 12.13 9.33
N GLU A 312 26.03 12.83 9.80
CA GLU A 312 27.44 12.48 9.57
C GLU A 312 27.82 11.08 10.11
N GLN A 313 27.15 10.60 11.16
CA GLN A 313 27.55 9.36 11.86
C GLN A 313 27.31 8.09 11.05
N PHE A 314 26.40 8.10 10.08
CA PHE A 314 26.13 6.95 9.20
C PHE A 314 26.42 7.25 7.74
N ILE A 315 26.38 8.51 7.30
CA ILE A 315 26.89 8.89 5.97
C ILE A 315 28.38 8.55 5.87
N GLU A 316 29.11 8.70 6.98
CA GLU A 316 30.55 8.48 7.04
C GLU A 316 30.95 7.11 7.57
N ASP A 317 30.01 6.15 7.62
CA ASP A 317 30.32 4.77 7.97
C ASP A 317 31.43 4.22 7.03
N PRO A 318 32.58 3.76 7.58
CA PRO A 318 33.73 3.36 6.77
C PRO A 318 33.44 2.25 5.76
N GLU A 319 32.51 1.34 6.06
CA GLU A 319 32.16 0.23 5.17
C GLU A 319 31.29 0.71 4.02
N ILE A 320 30.33 1.59 4.30
CA ILE A 320 29.45 2.21 3.29
C ILE A 320 30.24 3.14 2.37
N ARG A 321 31.13 3.97 2.95
CA ARG A 321 31.98 4.91 2.19
C ARG A 321 32.88 4.21 1.18
N ARG A 322 33.35 3.00 1.49
CA ARG A 322 34.21 2.22 0.59
C ARG A 322 33.48 1.71 -0.65
N LEU A 323 32.16 1.58 -0.60
CA LEU A 323 31.35 0.94 -1.65
C LEU A 323 30.43 1.90 -2.39
N THR A 324 30.23 3.11 -1.85
CA THR A 324 29.25 4.09 -2.35
C THR A 324 29.85 5.48 -2.46
N THR A 325 29.30 6.31 -3.36
CA THR A 325 29.66 7.73 -3.42
C THR A 325 28.86 8.54 -2.40
N GLU A 326 29.32 9.75 -2.06
CA GLU A 326 28.54 10.66 -1.22
C GLU A 326 27.19 11.01 -1.87
N LYS A 327 27.19 11.19 -3.19
CA LYS A 327 25.96 11.40 -3.97
C LYS A 327 24.98 10.24 -3.80
N ASP A 328 25.43 8.99 -3.94
CA ASP A 328 24.59 7.80 -3.75
C ASP A 328 23.88 7.82 -2.38
N ARG A 329 24.62 8.21 -1.33
CA ARG A 329 24.11 8.27 0.04
C ARG A 329 23.11 9.41 0.26
N LEU A 330 23.38 10.59 -0.30
CA LEU A 330 22.48 11.73 -0.22
C LEU A 330 21.19 11.50 -1.02
N ASP A 331 21.29 10.89 -2.20
CA ASP A 331 20.12 10.53 -3.02
C ASP A 331 19.26 9.49 -2.31
N ALA A 332 19.87 8.46 -1.70
CA ALA A 332 19.15 7.48 -0.88
C ALA A 332 18.47 8.12 0.36
N LEU A 333 19.14 9.05 1.05
CA LEU A 333 18.53 9.79 2.17
C LEU A 333 17.32 10.60 1.73
N LYS A 334 17.47 11.35 0.65
CA LYS A 334 16.40 12.18 0.08
C LYS A 334 15.20 11.31 -0.29
N TYR A 335 15.46 10.16 -0.92
CA TYR A 335 14.40 9.21 -1.25
C TYR A 335 13.68 8.68 0.00
N LEU A 336 14.42 8.25 1.02
CA LEU A 336 13.84 7.75 2.27
C LEU A 336 13.05 8.83 3.04
N GLU A 337 13.45 10.11 2.96
CA GLU A 337 12.68 11.25 3.48
C GLU A 337 11.39 11.47 2.68
N GLN A 338 11.47 11.45 1.34
CA GLN A 338 10.31 11.59 0.45
C GLN A 338 9.26 10.50 0.72
N GLU A 339 9.72 9.26 0.91
CA GLU A 339 8.89 8.11 1.26
C GLU A 339 8.44 8.09 2.73
N GLN A 340 8.69 9.17 3.48
CA GLN A 340 8.26 9.33 4.86
C GLN A 340 8.78 8.21 5.79
N VAL A 341 9.86 7.54 5.40
CA VAL A 341 10.53 6.52 6.20
C VAL A 341 11.42 7.17 7.24
N LEU A 342 12.09 8.25 6.84
CA LEU A 342 12.95 9.06 7.69
C LEU A 342 12.32 10.42 7.96
N GLU A 343 12.61 10.97 9.14
CA GLU A 343 12.41 12.37 9.45
C GLU A 343 13.77 13.03 9.66
N LEU A 344 13.95 14.23 9.07
CA LEU A 344 15.17 15.03 9.17
C LEU A 344 14.90 16.32 9.96
N ASP A 345 15.69 16.57 10.99
CA ASP A 345 15.75 17.86 11.68
C ASP A 345 16.75 18.73 10.93
N LYS A 346 16.24 19.53 9.98
CA LYS A 346 17.04 20.41 9.11
C LYS A 346 17.82 21.46 9.90
N GLY A 347 17.41 21.80 11.12
CA GLY A 347 18.10 22.78 11.95
C GLY A 347 19.29 22.21 12.72
N ARG A 348 19.35 20.89 12.91
CA ARG A 348 20.38 20.22 13.74
C ARG A 348 21.09 19.08 13.03
N SER A 349 20.81 18.86 11.74
CA SER A 349 21.33 17.75 10.94
C SER A 349 21.11 16.39 11.59
N LYS A 350 19.93 16.19 12.18
CA LYS A 350 19.58 14.93 12.86
C LYS A 350 18.62 14.11 12.02
N VAL A 351 18.68 12.80 12.17
CA VAL A 351 17.79 11.86 11.48
C VAL A 351 17.17 10.89 12.46
N ARG A 352 15.97 10.41 12.14
CA ARG A 352 15.37 9.24 12.77
C ARG A 352 14.51 8.49 11.78
N ILE A 353 14.32 7.19 12.01
CA ILE A 353 13.24 6.46 11.36
C ILE A 353 11.93 6.92 11.98
N ARG A 354 10.97 7.31 11.13
CA ARG A 354 9.71 7.94 11.53
C ARG A 354 8.92 7.11 12.52
N ILE A 355 8.82 5.80 12.26
CA ILE A 355 8.01 4.86 13.03
C ILE A 355 8.91 4.03 13.97
N PRO A 356 8.72 4.09 15.31
CA PRO A 356 9.52 3.32 16.26
C PRO A 356 9.46 1.81 16.07
N LEU A 357 8.27 1.26 15.80
CA LEU A 357 8.10 -0.19 15.54
C LEU A 357 8.91 -0.66 14.34
N THR A 358 8.87 0.11 13.25
CA THR A 358 9.63 -0.14 12.03
C THR A 358 11.13 -0.14 12.31
N ALA A 359 11.61 0.87 13.02
CA ALA A 359 13.02 0.98 13.35
C ALA A 359 13.52 -0.15 14.26
N ALA A 360 12.72 -0.54 15.26
CA ALA A 360 13.02 -1.68 16.12
C ALA A 360 13.08 -2.98 15.30
N ALA A 361 12.15 -3.18 14.36
CA ALA A 361 12.14 -4.35 13.49
C ALA A 361 13.38 -4.41 12.58
N ILE A 362 13.72 -3.29 11.92
CA ILE A 362 14.91 -3.20 11.08
C ILE A 362 16.17 -3.43 11.91
N ARG A 363 16.22 -2.96 13.16
CA ARG A 363 17.37 -3.17 14.04
C ARG A 363 17.62 -4.66 14.32
N GLU A 364 16.58 -5.43 14.62
CA GLU A 364 16.70 -6.88 14.85
C GLU A 364 17.20 -7.61 13.60
N ASP A 365 16.79 -7.17 12.41
CA ASP A 365 17.22 -7.74 11.13
C ASP A 365 18.40 -6.99 10.49
N ALA A 366 19.03 -6.04 11.19
CA ALA A 366 19.93 -5.07 10.58
C ALA A 366 21.15 -5.74 9.95
N ARG A 367 21.67 -6.80 10.57
CA ARG A 367 22.81 -7.55 10.04
C ARG A 367 22.45 -8.28 8.74
N GLU A 368 21.31 -8.97 8.71
CA GLU A 368 20.84 -9.67 7.50
C GLU A 368 20.60 -8.68 6.35
N ILE A 369 19.89 -7.58 6.65
CA ILE A 369 19.60 -6.51 5.67
C ILE A 369 20.89 -5.90 5.14
N HIS A 370 21.83 -5.60 6.02
CA HIS A 370 23.13 -5.03 5.66
C HIS A 370 23.94 -5.98 4.77
N ASP A 371 24.13 -7.23 5.19
CA ASP A 371 24.96 -8.21 4.48
C ASP A 371 24.38 -8.55 3.09
N GLU A 372 23.05 -8.62 2.95
CA GLU A 372 22.38 -8.80 1.66
C GLU A 372 22.61 -7.61 0.72
N ALA A 373 22.43 -6.40 1.22
CA ALA A 373 22.56 -5.20 0.41
C ALA A 373 24.03 -4.91 0.02
N ILE A 374 25.00 -5.19 0.89
CA ILE A 374 26.44 -5.10 0.55
C ILE A 374 26.81 -6.10 -0.55
N ARG A 375 26.29 -7.33 -0.49
CA ARG A 375 26.50 -8.31 -1.58
C ARG A 375 25.94 -7.79 -2.90
N GLN A 376 24.73 -7.22 -2.88
CA GLN A 376 24.10 -6.65 -4.07
C GLN A 376 24.94 -5.49 -4.66
N ILE A 377 25.49 -4.60 -3.83
CA ILE A 377 26.36 -3.50 -4.29
C ILE A 377 27.63 -4.04 -4.97
N LYS A 378 28.26 -5.08 -4.40
CA LYS A 378 29.49 -5.67 -4.94
C LYS A 378 29.25 -6.35 -6.28
N THR A 379 28.21 -7.17 -6.40
CA THR A 379 27.87 -7.85 -7.66
C THR A 379 27.63 -6.87 -8.81
N GLN A 380 27.15 -5.66 -8.52
CA GLN A 380 26.92 -4.61 -9.52
C GLN A 380 28.12 -3.73 -9.82
N ALA A 381 29.21 -3.85 -9.06
CA ALA A 381 30.49 -3.22 -9.39
C ALA A 381 31.35 -4.12 -10.30
N GLU A 382 31.04 -5.41 -10.38
CA GLU A 382 31.80 -6.43 -11.13
C GLU A 382 31.22 -6.72 -12.52
N GLY A 383 30.01 -6.26 -12.83
CA GLY A 383 29.36 -6.38 -14.15
C GLY A 383 29.03 -5.01 -14.72
#